data_AF-A0A969U3E0-F1
#
_entry.id   AF-A0A969U3E0-F1
#
_cell.length_a   1.000
_cell.length_b   1.000
_cell.length_c   1.000
_cell.angle_alpha   90.00
_cell.angle_beta   90.00
_cell.angle_gamma   90.00
#
_symmetry.space_group_name_H-M   'P 1'
#
loop_
_entity.id
_entity.type
_entity.pdbx_description
1 polymer ?
#
loop_
_entity_poly.entity_id
_entity_poly.type
_entity_poly.pdbx_seq_one_letter_code
_entity_poly.pdbx_strand_id
1 'polypeptide(L)' 'MPAQTSSNSPTVTVFLNSEGPPGARFQVVACGAPDTAPRPIHTCATQGDVTSWLICNGYKWVENSDPQQWTKS' A
#
# COMPACT_ATOMS: atom_id res chain seq x y z
N MET A 1 -22.14 -13.18 -21.87
CA MET A 1 -21.57 -12.85 -20.55
C MET A 1 -20.12 -12.43 -20.79
N PRO A 2 -19.75 -11.13 -20.78
CA PRO A 2 -18.34 -10.79 -20.79
C PRO A 2 -17.76 -11.17 -19.42
N ALA A 3 -16.67 -11.96 -19.43
CA ALA A 3 -15.88 -12.22 -18.25
C ALA A 3 -15.38 -10.86 -17.74
N GLN A 4 -15.88 -10.46 -16.56
CA GLN A 4 -15.32 -9.34 -15.83
C GLN A 4 -13.88 -9.76 -15.50
N THR A 5 -12.92 -9.27 -16.28
CA THR A 5 -11.53 -9.26 -15.88
C THR A 5 -11.51 -8.46 -14.58
N SER A 6 -11.52 -9.15 -13.45
CA SER A 6 -11.14 -8.57 -12.17
C SER A 6 -9.71 -8.10 -12.36
N SER A 7 -9.55 -6.87 -12.82
CA SER A 7 -8.34 -6.09 -12.66
C SER A 7 -8.20 -5.85 -11.16
N ASN A 8 -7.82 -6.92 -10.47
CA ASN A 8 -7.54 -6.95 -9.04
C ASN A 8 -6.14 -6.36 -8.86
N SER A 9 -5.95 -5.14 -9.35
CA SER A 9 -4.77 -4.33 -9.07
C SER A 9 -4.77 -4.14 -7.55
N PRO A 10 -3.84 -4.74 -6.80
CA PRO A 10 -3.80 -4.56 -5.36
C PRO A 10 -3.54 -3.08 -5.10
N THR A 11 -4.57 -2.35 -4.66
CA THR A 11 -4.39 -1.01 -4.11
C THR A 11 -3.79 -1.18 -2.73
N VAL A 12 -2.77 -0.40 -2.41
CA VAL A 12 -2.14 -0.37 -1.09
C VAL A 12 -2.19 1.05 -0.56
N THR A 13 -2.33 1.17 0.75
CA THR A 13 -2.35 2.44 1.46
C THR A 13 -1.15 2.52 2.35
N VAL A 14 -0.47 3.66 2.36
CA VAL A 14 0.67 3.92 3.24
C VAL A 14 0.17 4.66 4.48
N PHE A 15 0.41 4.08 5.64
CA PHE A 15 0.09 4.67 6.93
C PHE A 15 1.36 5.03 7.69
N LEU A 16 1.34 6.18 8.36
CA LEU A 16 2.35 6.54 9.33
C LEU A 16 1.96 5.92 10.69
N ASN A 17 2.71 4.93 11.13
CA ASN A 17 2.62 4.38 12.47
C ASN A 17 3.62 5.11 13.38
N SER A 18 3.16 6.20 14.01
CA SER A 18 3.95 7.01 14.93
C SER A 18 4.25 6.32 16.27
N GLU A 19 3.48 5.29 16.63
CA GLU A 19 3.65 4.53 17.87
C GLU A 19 4.53 3.27 17.68
N GLY A 20 4.87 2.95 16.43
CA GLY A 20 5.72 1.82 16.11
C GLY A 20 7.19 2.02 16.52
N PRO A 21 7.97 0.93 16.63
CA PRO A 21 9.41 1.04 16.81
C PRO A 21 10.04 1.88 15.68
N PRO A 22 11.19 2.55 15.92
CA PRO A 22 11.79 3.48 14.97
C PRO A 22 12.07 2.88 13.57
N GLY A 23 12.12 1.56 13.45
CA GLY A 23 12.27 0.83 12.18
C GLY A 23 10.97 0.57 11.38
N ALA A 24 9.79 0.89 11.92
CA ALA A 24 8.49 0.53 11.33
C ALA A 24 7.49 1.69 11.29
N ARG A 25 8.01 2.92 11.13
CA ARG A 25 7.22 4.17 11.11
C ARG A 25 6.25 4.25 9.94
N PHE A 26 6.57 3.64 8.81
CA PHE A 26 5.71 3.60 7.63
C PHE A 26 5.24 2.17 7.41
N GLN A 27 3.93 2.00 7.17
CA GLN A 27 3.32 0.70 6.97
C GLN A 27 2.51 0.71 5.67
N VAL A 28 2.77 -0.25 4.79
CA VAL A 28 2.01 -0.47 3.58
C VAL A 28 0.97 -1.53 3.86
N VAL A 29 -0.30 -1.23 3.61
CA VAL A 29 -1.43 -2.13 3.85
C VAL A 29 -2.18 -2.35 2.55
N ALA A 30 -2.47 -3.61 2.21
CA ALA A 30 -3.29 -3.91 1.03
C ALA A 30 -4.78 -3.63 1.29
N CYS A 31 -5.38 -2.78 0.47
CA CYS A 31 -6.82 -2.59 0.36
C CYS A 31 -7.37 -3.65 -0.61
N GLY A 32 -7.88 -4.76 -0.11
CA GLY A 32 -8.41 -5.80 -1.01
C GLY A 32 -9.19 -6.95 -0.39
N ALA A 33 -9.23 -7.10 0.93
CA ALA A 33 -9.99 -8.18 1.58
C ALA A 33 -10.99 -7.60 2.59
N PRO A 34 -12.30 -7.66 2.33
CA PRO A 34 -13.32 -7.20 3.28
C PRO A 34 -13.37 -8.04 4.56
N ASP A 35 -12.75 -9.22 4.56
CA ASP A 35 -12.80 -10.20 5.66
C ASP A 35 -11.47 -10.39 6.41
N THR A 36 -10.42 -9.65 6.04
CA THR A 36 -9.11 -9.77 6.69
C THR A 36 -8.73 -8.44 7.29
N ALA A 37 -8.49 -8.43 8.60
CA ALA A 37 -7.95 -7.25 9.28
C ALA A 37 -6.73 -6.72 8.49
N PRO A 38 -6.63 -5.39 8.29
CA PRO A 38 -5.58 -4.79 7.48
C PRO A 38 -4.21 -5.23 7.99
N ARG A 39 -3.56 -6.15 7.26
CA ARG A 39 -2.21 -6.62 7.59
C ARG A 39 -1.19 -5.79 6.83
N PRO A 40 -0.17 -5.24 7.51
CA PRO A 40 0.91 -4.58 6.82
C PRO A 40 1.68 -5.60 5.99
N ILE A 41 1.79 -5.34 4.68
CA ILE A 41 2.58 -6.16 3.75
C ILE A 41 4.04 -5.73 3.73
N HIS A 42 4.33 -4.50 4.16
CA HIS A 42 5.67 -3.95 4.24
C HIS A 42 5.73 -2.86 5.31
N THR A 43 6.85 -2.75 6.02
CA THR A 43 7.08 -1.68 6.99
C THR A 43 8.50 -1.14 6.88
N CYS A 44 8.66 0.17 7.02
CA CYS A 44 9.94 0.87 6.88
C CYS A 44 10.12 1.97 7.91
N ALA A 45 11.38 2.37 8.13
CA ALA A 45 11.71 3.49 9.00
C ALA A 45 11.44 4.86 8.34
N THR A 46 11.60 4.95 7.02
CA THR A 46 11.55 6.21 6.28
C THR A 46 10.55 6.19 5.13
N GLN A 47 10.09 7.38 4.75
CA GLN A 47 9.22 7.57 3.58
C GLN A 47 9.95 7.19 2.28
N GLY A 48 11.25 7.48 2.18
CA GLY A 48 12.05 7.17 0.99
C GLY A 48 12.13 5.66 0.74
N ASP A 49 12.32 4.85 1.78
CA ASP A 49 12.36 3.40 1.68
C ASP A 49 11.03 2.82 1.20
N VAL A 50 9.91 3.26 1.80
CA VAL A 50 8.59 2.75 1.42
C VAL A 50 8.22 3.17 -0.01
N THR A 51 8.51 4.40 -0.41
CA THR A 51 8.29 4.87 -1.79
C THR A 51 9.18 4.10 -2.78
N SER A 52 10.44 3.86 -2.45
CA SER A 52 11.35 3.07 -3.29
C SER A 52 10.84 1.64 -3.46
N TRP A 53 10.42 1.00 -2.37
CA TRP A 53 9.83 -0.34 -2.43
C TRP A 53 8.58 -0.39 -3.30
N LEU A 54 7.67 0.59 -3.16
CA LEU A 54 6.46 0.69 -3.96
C LEU A 54 6.78 0.79 -5.46
N ILE A 55 7.67 1.72 -5.83
CA ILE A 55 8.10 1.91 -7.23
C ILE A 55 8.77 0.64 -7.76
N CYS A 56 9.69 0.03 -7.01
CA CYS A 56 10.37 -1.21 -7.40
C CYS A 56 9.40 -2.40 -7.57
N ASN A 57 8.28 -2.42 -6.84
CA ASN A 57 7.26 -3.47 -6.94
C ASN A 57 6.18 -3.17 -8.01
N GLY A 58 6.34 -2.10 -8.79
CA GLY A 58 5.42 -1.72 -9.86
C GLY A 58 4.17 -0.96 -9.37
N TYR A 59 4.19 -0.44 -8.15
CA TYR A 59 3.12 0.42 -7.66
C TYR A 59 3.32 1.85 -8.18
N LYS A 60 2.20 2.48 -8.54
CA LYS A 60 2.12 3.87 -8.94
C LYS A 60 1.28 4.64 -7.93
N TRP A 61 1.72 5.86 -7.64
CA TRP A 61 0.99 6.75 -6.75
C TRP A 61 -0.36 7.12 -7.38
N VAL A 62 -1.42 7.02 -6.58
CA VAL A 62 -2.75 7.52 -6.95
C VAL A 62 -2.81 8.99 -6.52
N GLU A 63 -2.74 9.88 -7.51
CA GLU A 63 -2.89 11.31 -7.29
C GLU A 63 -4.28 11.62 -6.72
N ASN A 64 -4.37 12.57 -5.78
CA ASN A 64 -5.60 12.97 -5.09
C ASN A 64 -6.25 11.93 -4.16
N SER A 65 -5.50 10.92 -3.72
CA SER A 65 -5.94 10.02 -2.64
C SER A 65 -5.48 10.49 -1.26
N ASP A 66 -6.44 10.68 -0.34
CA ASP A 66 -6.19 10.82 1.09
C ASP A 66 -6.97 9.72 1.85
N PRO A 67 -6.32 8.83 2.60
CA PRO A 67 -4.86 8.70 2.80
C PRO A 67 -4.11 8.31 1.52
N GLN A 68 -2.76 8.41 1.55
CA GLN A 68 -1.90 8.13 0.40
C GLN A 68 -2.06 6.69 -0.10
N GLN A 69 -2.59 6.54 -1.32
CA GLN A 69 -2.82 5.26 -1.97
C GLN A 69 -1.88 5.04 -3.16
N TRP A 70 -1.59 3.78 -3.41
CA TRP A 70 -0.76 3.30 -4.49
C TRP A 70 -1.43 2.11 -5.14
N THR A 71 -1.41 2.04 -6.47
CA THR A 71 -2.03 0.93 -7.21
C THR A 71 -1.00 0.25 -8.09
N LYS A 72 -1.08 -1.08 -8.20
CA LYS A 72 -0.19 -1.85 -9.06
C LYS A 72 -0.76 -1.88 -10.47
N SER A 73 0.02 -1.35 -11.42
CA SER A 73 -0.28 -1.43 -12.86
C SER A 73 0.17 -2.75 -13.46
#